data_AF-A0A2H3D4Z3-F1
#
_entry.id   AF-A0A2H3D4Z3-F1
#
_cell.length_a   1.000
_cell.length_b   1.000
_cell.length_c   1.000
_cell.angle_alpha   90.00
_cell.angle_beta   90.00
_cell.angle_gamma   90.00
#
_symmetry.space_group_name_H-M   'P 1'
#
loop_
_entity.id
_entity.type
_entity.pdbx_description
1 polymer ?
#
loop_
_entity_poly.entity_id
_entity_poly.type
_entity_poly.pdbx_seq_one_letter_code
_entity_poly.pdbx_strand_id
1 'polypeptide(L)'
;NYTIDLKAARWCITNSPECPDFPEEQWLALLAGKAVNLDAVFAATHSTSINEIQTHEISEGIAIRLSENTTNPTESKKVIRMADEWTTTWHAYTQAVLVAFPHCSRELALYQQYMSSLFRTTVILLHGRVFVLDHAIRGRAGQCRNVLLSG
;
A
#
# COMPACT_ATOMS: atom_id res chain seq x y z
N ASN A 1 -10.76 -7.41 26.83
CA ASN A 1 -9.63 -6.59 26.36
C ASN A 1 -8.90 -7.29 25.22
N TYR A 2 -9.33 -7.09 23.97
CA TYR A 2 -8.75 -7.76 22.76
C TYR A 2 -8.13 -6.75 21.77
N THR A 3 -7.95 -5.50 22.20
CA THR A 3 -7.36 -4.39 21.43
C THR A 3 -5.93 -4.05 21.86
N ILE A 4 -5.39 -4.80 22.81
CA ILE A 4 -3.99 -4.78 23.26
C ILE A 4 -3.22 -5.65 22.26
N ASP A 5 -2.30 -5.18 21.42
CA ASP A 5 -1.67 -3.89 21.27
C ASP A 5 -1.15 -3.84 19.83
N LEU A 6 -1.99 -3.39 18.89
CA LEU A 6 -1.63 -3.33 17.46
C LEU A 6 -0.39 -2.44 17.24
N LYS A 7 -0.17 -1.47 18.12
CA LYS A 7 0.99 -0.58 18.09
C LYS A 7 2.25 -1.32 18.57
N ALA A 8 2.18 -2.15 19.60
CA ALA A 8 3.30 -3.00 20.01
C ALA A 8 3.61 -4.11 18.99
N ALA A 9 2.59 -4.73 18.38
CA ALA A 9 2.79 -5.68 17.30
C ALA A 9 3.51 -5.02 16.10
N ARG A 10 3.07 -3.81 15.72
CA ARG A 10 3.79 -2.98 14.74
C ARG A 10 5.21 -2.68 15.21
N TRP A 11 5.41 -2.26 16.46
CA TRP A 11 6.75 -1.93 16.97
C TRP A 11 7.71 -3.13 16.89
N CYS A 12 7.25 -4.35 17.19
CA CYS A 12 8.05 -5.57 16.99
C CYS A 12 8.35 -5.84 15.52
N ILE A 13 7.40 -5.58 14.62
CA ILE A 13 7.56 -5.74 13.17
C ILE A 13 8.50 -4.67 12.57
N THR A 14 8.38 -3.42 13.00
CA THR A 14 9.10 -2.27 12.43
C THR A 14 10.56 -2.19 12.93
N ASN A 15 10.88 -2.88 14.04
CA ASN A 15 12.26 -3.08 14.48
C ASN A 15 12.98 -4.21 13.72
N SER A 16 12.30 -4.90 12.79
CA SER A 16 12.96 -5.79 11.85
C SER A 16 13.57 -4.97 10.71
N PRO A 17 14.86 -5.15 10.37
CA PRO A 17 15.51 -4.44 9.25
C PRO A 17 14.89 -4.76 7.88
N GLU A 18 13.96 -5.72 7.81
CA GLU A 18 13.24 -6.13 6.59
C GLU A 18 11.83 -5.53 6.47
N CYS A 19 11.45 -4.57 7.33
CA CYS A 19 10.11 -3.95 7.25
C CYS A 19 9.98 -3.10 5.97
N PRO A 20 9.07 -3.45 5.04
CA PRO A 20 8.88 -2.68 3.83
C PRO A 20 8.24 -1.32 4.12
N ASP A 21 8.58 -0.31 3.32
CA ASP A 21 7.90 0.99 3.31
C ASP A 21 6.42 0.80 2.95
N PHE A 22 5.56 0.89 3.95
CA PHE A 22 4.14 0.61 3.81
C PHE A 22 3.32 1.55 4.71
N PRO A 23 2.20 2.12 4.22
CA PRO A 23 1.50 3.18 4.95
C PRO A 23 0.96 2.69 6.29
N GLU A 24 1.04 3.54 7.31
CA GLU A 24 0.62 3.21 8.68
C GLU A 24 -0.85 2.75 8.76
N GLU A 25 -1.76 3.46 8.10
CA GLU A 25 -3.18 3.09 8.08
C GLU A 25 -3.40 1.72 7.44
N GLN A 26 -2.60 1.37 6.44
CA GLN A 26 -2.70 0.09 5.75
C GLN A 26 -2.11 -1.04 6.59
N TRP A 27 -1.05 -0.79 7.38
CA TRP A 27 -0.57 -1.73 8.39
C TRP A 27 -1.64 -2.05 9.42
N LEU A 28 -2.31 -1.02 9.94
CA LEU A 28 -3.38 -1.21 10.91
C LEU A 28 -4.57 -1.98 10.31
N ALA A 29 -4.93 -1.68 9.05
CA ALA A 29 -5.95 -2.42 8.32
C ALA A 29 -5.56 -3.89 8.17
N LEU A 30 -4.33 -4.16 7.73
CA LEU A 30 -3.78 -5.51 7.55
C LEU A 30 -3.83 -6.30 8.87
N LEU A 31 -3.30 -5.74 9.96
CA LEU A 31 -3.25 -6.41 11.26
C LEU A 31 -4.65 -6.57 11.89
N ALA A 32 -5.58 -5.67 11.60
CA ALA A 32 -6.98 -5.81 11.99
C ALA A 32 -7.74 -6.87 11.15
N GLY A 33 -7.12 -7.40 10.10
CA GLY A 33 -7.75 -8.29 9.13
C GLY A 33 -8.82 -7.59 8.30
N LYS A 34 -8.64 -6.30 8.01
CA LYS A 34 -9.48 -5.52 7.09
C LYS A 34 -8.84 -5.51 5.70
N ALA A 35 -9.65 -5.25 4.68
CA ALA A 35 -9.15 -5.06 3.33
C ALA A 35 -8.18 -3.87 3.27
N VAL A 36 -6.98 -4.11 2.74
CA VAL A 36 -6.00 -3.07 2.46
C VAL A 36 -6.36 -2.35 1.17
N ASN A 37 -6.23 -1.02 1.19
CA ASN A 37 -6.40 -0.16 0.04
C ASN A 37 -5.09 -0.04 -0.76
N LEU A 38 -4.99 -0.74 -1.89
CA LEU A 38 -3.80 -0.69 -2.74
C LEU A 38 -3.57 0.69 -3.38
N ASP A 39 -4.60 1.48 -3.67
CA ASP A 39 -4.39 2.84 -4.19
C ASP A 39 -3.66 3.70 -3.15
N ALA A 40 -3.90 3.50 -1.86
CA ALA A 40 -3.17 4.21 -0.80
C ALA A 40 -1.71 3.74 -0.70
N VAL A 41 -1.43 2.45 -0.92
CA VAL A 41 -0.07 1.90 -0.98
C VAL A 41 0.67 2.45 -2.20
N PHE A 42 0.01 2.50 -3.35
CA PHE A 42 0.55 3.08 -4.58
C PHE A 42 0.81 4.59 -4.42
N ALA A 43 -0.13 5.32 -3.84
CA ALA A 43 0.01 6.74 -3.58
C ALA A 43 1.22 7.04 -2.68
N ALA A 44 1.42 6.26 -1.61
CA ALA A 44 2.53 6.44 -0.69
C ALA A 44 3.90 6.15 -1.33
N THR A 45 4.00 5.07 -2.13
CA THR A 45 5.26 4.73 -2.84
C THR A 45 5.65 5.77 -3.89
N HIS A 46 4.67 6.49 -4.44
CA HIS A 46 4.89 7.54 -5.44
C HIS A 46 4.75 8.95 -4.85
N SER A 47 4.57 9.07 -3.54
CA SER A 47 4.57 10.35 -2.85
C SER A 47 6.02 10.73 -2.62
N THR A 48 6.62 11.40 -3.60
CA THR A 48 7.86 12.15 -3.42
C THR A 48 7.59 13.32 -2.48
N SER A 49 7.55 13.03 -1.19
CA SER A 49 7.65 14.04 -0.16
C SER A 49 8.84 13.68 0.71
N ILE A 50 10.02 14.08 0.22
CA ILE A 50 11.10 14.50 1.10
C ILE A 50 10.56 15.76 1.79
N ASN A 51 9.81 15.57 2.88
CA ASN A 51 9.55 16.66 3.82
C ASN A 51 10.81 16.91 4.64
N GLU A 52 11.89 17.28 3.96
CA GLU A 52 13.05 17.86 4.62
C GLU A 52 12.87 19.37 4.56
N ILE A 53 12.35 19.94 5.65
CA ILE A 53 12.43 21.39 5.87
C ILE A 53 13.92 21.69 6.06
N GLN A 54 14.63 21.93 4.96
CA GLN A 54 16.00 22.39 5.00
C GLN A 54 16.00 23.85 5.45
N THR A 55 16.16 24.05 6.76
CA THR A 55 16.46 25.38 7.31
C THR A 55 17.97 25.60 7.12
N HIS A 56 18.36 26.31 6.07
CA HIS A 56 19.73 26.81 5.95
C HIS A 56 19.77 28.23 6.53
N GLU A 57 20.45 28.39 7.67
CA GLU A 57 20.86 29.70 8.16
C GLU A 57 22.01 30.22 7.29
N ILE A 58 21.74 31.24 6.47
CA ILE A 58 22.77 31.96 5.71
C ILE A 58 22.96 33.30 6.43
N SER A 59 23.78 33.29 7.50
CA SER A 59 24.31 34.42 8.29
C SER A 59 23.39 35.60 8.69
N GLU A 60 23.49 35.98 9.96
CA GLU A 60 23.04 37.24 10.57
C GLU A 60 21.77 37.90 9.97
N GLY A 61 20.61 37.30 10.28
CA GLY A 61 19.34 38.03 10.34
C GLY A 61 18.35 37.84 9.20
N ILE A 62 18.62 36.98 8.21
CA ILE A 62 17.64 36.66 7.16
C ILE A 62 17.41 35.15 7.10
N ALA A 63 16.30 34.69 7.69
CA ALA A 63 15.79 33.34 7.48
C ALA A 63 14.89 33.33 6.24
N ILE A 64 15.35 32.71 5.15
CA ILE A 64 14.49 32.42 4.00
C ILE A 64 13.65 31.20 4.36
N ARG A 65 12.41 31.43 4.82
CA ARG A 65 11.42 30.36 4.97
C ARG A 65 10.78 30.15 3.60
N LEU A 66 11.27 29.17 2.86
CA LEU A 66 10.52 28.59 1.73
C LEU A 66 9.37 27.76 2.31
N SER A 67 8.32 28.41 2.78
CA SER A 67 7.04 27.75 3.00
C SER A 67 6.40 27.56 1.64
N GLU A 68 6.71 26.45 0.98
CA GLU A 68 5.91 25.99 -0.14
C GLU A 68 4.60 25.43 0.41
N ASN A 69 3.77 26.30 0.97
CA ASN A 69 2.36 26.04 1.13
C ASN A 69 1.59 27.15 0.44
N THR A 70 0.80 26.74 -0.54
CA THR A 70 -0.53 27.26 -0.89
C THR A 70 -0.72 27.05 -2.38
N THR A 71 -0.98 25.80 -2.72
CA THR A 71 -2.22 25.47 -3.40
C THR A 71 -2.56 24.08 -2.91
N ASN A 72 -3.74 23.89 -2.31
CA ASN A 72 -4.31 22.55 -2.20
C ASN A 72 -4.37 22.01 -3.64
N PRO A 73 -3.62 20.97 -4.04
CA PRO A 73 -4.22 20.09 -5.02
C PRO A 73 -5.29 19.36 -4.20
N THR A 74 -6.51 19.26 -4.72
CA THR A 74 -7.25 18.02 -4.48
C THR A 74 -6.25 16.92 -4.82
N GLU A 75 -5.61 16.32 -3.80
CA GLU A 75 -4.59 15.30 -3.96
C GLU A 75 -5.27 14.29 -4.88
N SER A 76 -4.86 14.29 -6.15
CA SER A 76 -5.53 13.49 -7.16
C SER A 76 -5.23 12.08 -6.70
N LYS A 77 -6.22 11.46 -6.04
CA LYS A 77 -6.07 10.16 -5.39
C LYS A 77 -5.35 9.29 -6.40
N LYS A 78 -4.07 8.99 -6.14
CA LYS A 78 -3.25 8.25 -7.12
C LYS A 78 -3.85 6.86 -7.14
N VAL A 79 -4.57 6.57 -8.22
CA VAL A 79 -5.27 5.30 -8.42
C VAL A 79 -4.46 4.50 -9.42
N ILE A 80 -4.33 3.21 -9.15
CA ILE A 80 -3.68 2.27 -10.05
C ILE A 80 -4.50 2.15 -11.33
N ARG A 81 -3.87 2.38 -12.49
CA ARG A 81 -4.52 2.34 -13.81
C ARG A 81 -3.83 1.38 -14.77
N MET A 82 -2.61 0.97 -14.46
CA MET A 82 -1.80 0.10 -15.32
C MET A 82 -1.40 -1.19 -14.59
N ALA A 83 -1.17 -2.25 -15.37
CA ALA A 83 -0.87 -3.59 -14.84
C ALA A 83 0.49 -3.65 -14.13
N ASP A 84 1.46 -2.85 -14.56
CA ASP A 84 2.79 -2.70 -13.96
C ASP A 84 2.73 -1.91 -12.63
N GLU A 85 1.93 -0.84 -12.57
CA GLU A 85 1.63 -0.12 -11.33
C GLU A 85 1.00 -1.07 -10.29
N TRP A 86 0.05 -1.89 -10.74
CA TRP A 86 -0.56 -2.92 -9.90
C TRP A 86 0.45 -3.95 -9.43
N THR A 87 1.30 -4.45 -10.33
CA THR A 87 2.30 -5.48 -10.02
C THR A 87 3.29 -4.99 -8.98
N THR A 88 3.79 -3.75 -9.13
CA THR A 88 4.71 -3.12 -8.19
C THR A 88 4.05 -2.93 -6.82
N THR A 89 2.81 -2.44 -6.82
CA THR A 89 2.05 -2.21 -5.57
C THR A 89 1.70 -3.53 -4.87
N TRP A 90 1.33 -4.56 -5.64
CA TRP A 90 1.04 -5.90 -5.14
C TRP A 90 2.27 -6.54 -4.51
N HIS A 91 3.46 -6.30 -5.08
CA HIS A 91 4.71 -6.77 -4.49
C HIS A 91 4.95 -6.13 -3.11
N ALA A 92 4.80 -4.81 -2.98
CA ALA A 92 4.94 -4.12 -1.70
C ALA A 92 3.93 -4.62 -0.65
N TYR A 93 2.66 -4.79 -1.06
CA TYR A 93 1.63 -5.41 -0.24
C TYR A 93 2.01 -6.83 0.21
N THR A 94 2.51 -7.67 -0.70
CA THR A 94 2.91 -9.04 -0.41
C THR A 94 4.04 -9.08 0.62
N GLN A 95 5.06 -8.21 0.50
CA GLN A 95 6.12 -8.12 1.51
C GLN A 95 5.55 -7.79 2.89
N ALA A 96 4.65 -6.80 2.98
CA ALA A 96 4.00 -6.44 4.25
C ALA A 96 3.17 -7.59 4.84
N VAL A 97 2.41 -8.30 3.99
CA VAL A 97 1.62 -9.47 4.40
C VAL A 97 2.52 -10.58 4.90
N LEU A 98 3.64 -10.87 4.22
CA LEU A 98 4.54 -11.96 4.60
C LEU A 98 5.28 -11.71 5.90
N VAL A 99 5.58 -10.45 6.21
CA VAL A 99 6.14 -10.07 7.50
C VAL A 99 5.14 -10.34 8.63
N ALA A 100 3.85 -10.03 8.42
CA ALA A 100 2.80 -10.29 9.42
C ALA A 100 2.32 -11.76 9.45
N PHE A 101 2.28 -12.41 8.29
CA PHE A 101 1.70 -13.73 8.03
C PHE A 101 2.56 -14.53 7.05
N PRO A 102 3.71 -15.09 7.47
CA PRO A 102 4.66 -15.76 6.58
C PRO A 102 4.08 -16.95 5.80
N HIS A 103 3.03 -17.57 6.35
CA HIS A 103 2.36 -18.74 5.78
C HIS A 103 1.49 -18.43 4.55
N CYS A 104 1.17 -17.16 4.28
CA CYS A 104 0.33 -16.75 3.15
C CYS A 104 1.08 -16.69 1.79
N SER A 105 2.37 -17.01 1.74
CA SER A 105 3.21 -16.86 0.53
C SER A 105 2.69 -17.57 -0.71
N ARG A 106 2.28 -18.83 -0.57
CA ARG A 106 1.77 -19.62 -1.68
C ARG A 106 0.48 -19.03 -2.25
N GLU A 107 -0.41 -18.58 -1.38
CA GLU A 107 -1.69 -18.00 -1.78
C GLU A 107 -1.50 -16.67 -2.51
N LEU A 108 -0.67 -15.78 -1.98
CA LEU A 108 -0.35 -14.49 -2.61
C LEU A 108 0.30 -14.69 -3.99
N ALA A 109 1.18 -15.68 -4.13
CA ALA A 109 1.80 -16.02 -5.40
C ALA A 109 0.79 -16.54 -6.44
N LEU A 110 -0.15 -17.41 -6.02
CA LEU A 110 -1.21 -17.91 -6.91
C LEU A 110 -2.13 -16.78 -7.37
N TYR A 111 -2.52 -15.88 -6.45
CA TYR A 111 -3.34 -14.73 -6.80
C TYR A 111 -2.62 -13.76 -7.75
N GLN A 112 -1.32 -13.52 -7.53
CA GLN A 112 -0.50 -12.73 -8.44
C GLN A 112 -0.51 -13.33 -9.85
N GLN A 113 -0.28 -14.64 -9.97
CA GLN A 113 -0.31 -15.33 -11.27
C GLN A 113 -1.66 -15.22 -11.96
N TYR A 114 -2.75 -15.39 -11.22
CA TYR A 114 -4.11 -15.23 -11.73
C TYR A 114 -4.35 -13.83 -12.30
N MET A 115 -4.06 -12.79 -11.51
CA MET A 115 -4.21 -11.40 -11.93
C MET A 115 -3.29 -11.01 -13.09
N SER A 116 -2.02 -11.43 -13.07
CA SER A 116 -1.10 -11.21 -14.20
C SER A 116 -1.60 -11.88 -15.48
N SER A 117 -2.19 -13.08 -15.39
CA SER A 117 -2.80 -13.73 -16.55
C SER A 117 -3.99 -12.91 -17.08
N LEU A 118 -4.86 -12.41 -16.20
CA LEU A 118 -5.99 -11.56 -16.60
C LEU A 118 -5.54 -10.29 -17.32
N PHE A 119 -4.54 -9.58 -16.82
CA PHE A 119 -4.01 -8.40 -17.49
C PHE A 119 -3.42 -8.74 -18.87
N ARG A 120 -2.72 -9.87 -19.00
CA ARG A 120 -2.11 -10.31 -20.26
C ARG A 120 -3.15 -10.72 -21.31
N THR A 121 -4.25 -11.35 -20.91
CA THR A 121 -5.28 -11.83 -21.84
C THR A 121 -6.38 -10.80 -22.13
N THR A 122 -6.42 -9.71 -21.36
CA THR A 122 -7.42 -8.65 -21.51
C THR A 122 -6.85 -7.49 -22.29
N VAL A 123 -7.59 -6.98 -23.28
CA VAL A 123 -7.20 -5.75 -24.01
C VAL A 123 -7.12 -4.56 -23.04
N ILE A 124 -6.15 -3.67 -23.25
CA ILE A 124 -5.83 -2.55 -22.34
C ILE A 124 -7.08 -1.70 -22.03
N LEU A 125 -7.94 -1.45 -23.01
CA LEU A 125 -9.20 -0.70 -22.83
C LEU A 125 -10.16 -1.32 -21.80
N LEU A 126 -10.02 -2.62 -21.51
CA LEU A 126 -10.84 -3.34 -20.54
C LEU A 126 -10.11 -3.62 -19.21
N HIS A 127 -8.86 -3.17 -19.02
CA HIS A 127 -8.13 -3.34 -17.75
C HIS A 127 -8.87 -2.71 -16.57
N GLY A 128 -9.66 -1.65 -16.79
CA GLY A 128 -10.57 -1.10 -15.78
C GLY A 128 -11.48 -2.15 -15.13
N ARG A 129 -11.96 -3.14 -15.88
CA ARG A 129 -12.80 -4.23 -15.35
C ARG A 129 -12.00 -5.22 -14.51
N VAL A 130 -10.74 -5.45 -14.89
CA VAL A 130 -9.82 -6.31 -14.13
C VAL A 130 -9.55 -5.68 -12.75
N PHE A 131 -9.37 -4.36 -12.67
CA PHE A 131 -9.24 -3.66 -11.38
C PHE A 131 -10.51 -3.71 -10.52
N VAL A 132 -11.70 -3.59 -11.12
CA VAL A 132 -12.97 -3.73 -10.37
C VAL A 132 -13.11 -5.14 -9.80
N LEU A 133 -12.79 -6.16 -10.59
CA LEU A 133 -12.78 -7.56 -10.13
C LEU A 133 -11.80 -7.76 -8.97
N ASP A 134 -10.58 -7.28 -9.12
CA ASP A 134 -9.52 -7.34 -8.12
C ASP A 134 -9.94 -6.71 -6.78
N HIS A 135 -10.53 -5.51 -6.84
CA HIS A 135 -11.07 -4.83 -5.66
C HIS A 135 -12.18 -5.65 -4.98
N ALA A 136 -13.07 -6.27 -5.76
CA ALA A 136 -14.15 -7.11 -5.22
C ALA A 136 -13.61 -8.39 -4.55
N ILE A 137 -12.64 -9.07 -5.16
CA ILE A 137 -12.03 -10.29 -4.60
C ILE A 137 -11.35 -9.97 -3.27
N ARG A 138 -10.50 -8.93 -3.22
CA ARG A 138 -9.82 -8.51 -1.98
C ARG A 138 -10.80 -8.03 -0.91
N GLY A 139 -11.83 -7.28 -1.30
CA GLY A 139 -12.86 -6.81 -0.38
C GLY A 139 -13.55 -7.99 0.32
N ARG A 140 -13.82 -9.07 -0.43
CA ARG A 140 -14.41 -10.30 0.11
C ARG A 140 -13.44 -11.10 0.97
N ALA A 141 -12.19 -11.26 0.54
CA ALA A 141 -11.16 -11.94 1.33
C ALA A 141 -10.89 -11.24 2.67
N GLY A 142 -10.88 -9.90 2.69
CA GLY A 142 -10.74 -9.13 3.92
C GLY A 142 -11.95 -9.21 4.87
N GLN A 143 -13.16 -9.46 4.37
CA GLN A 143 -14.36 -9.62 5.21
C GLN A 143 -14.49 -11.03 5.79
N CYS A 144 -13.97 -12.02 5.08
CA CYS A 144 -14.03 -13.41 5.50
C CYS A 144 -12.63 -13.90 5.86
N ARG A 145 -12.29 -13.94 7.15
CA ARG A 145 -11.04 -14.51 7.70
C ARG A 145 -10.74 -15.96 7.28
N ASN A 146 -11.60 -16.58 6.46
CA ASN A 146 -11.54 -17.96 5.97
C ASN A 146 -11.74 -18.10 4.45
N VAL A 147 -11.84 -17.01 3.67
CA VAL A 147 -11.98 -17.10 2.20
C VAL A 147 -10.64 -16.81 1.55
N LEU A 148 -10.05 -17.85 0.98
CA LEU A 148 -8.81 -17.80 0.23
C LEU A 148 -8.99 -16.88 -1.00
N LEU A 149 -7.96 -16.09 -1.32
CA LEU A 149 -7.86 -15.30 -2.56
C LEU A 149 -7.96 -16.16 -3.83
N SER A 150 -7.84 -17.48 -3.69
CA SER A 150 -7.87 -18.47 -4.78
C SER A 150 -9.18 -19.27 -4.90
N GLY A 151 -10.28 -18.78 -4.33
CA GLY A 151 -11.59 -19.46 -4.39
C GLY A 151 -12.22 -19.49 -5.78
#